data_AF-A0A1H8IDL9-F1
#
_entry.id   AF-A0A1H8IDL9-F1
#
_cell.length_a   1.000
_cell.length_b   1.000
_cell.length_c   1.000
_cell.angle_alpha   90.00
_cell.angle_beta   90.00
_cell.angle_gamma   90.00
#
_symmetry.space_group_name_H-M   'P 1'
#
loop_
_entity.id
_entity.type
_entity.pdbx_description
1 polymer ?
#
loop_
_entity_poly.entity_id
_entity_poly.type
_entity_poly.pdbx_seq_one_letter_code
_entity_poly.pdbx_strand_id
1 'polypeptide(L)'
;MKHLVLALALFGAASVAQAADVTVSDPWVRGTVSAQRATGAFMRLQADQDLRLVAASSPVAGVTEIHEMAMQDNVMKMRRVEGVALSKGTPLDLKPGGYHVMLMELKQPLKTGEQVPLTLTFEDRAKGKTFTKEVKATVQSLAPQGMAPAGGHAHGAMMKH
;
A
#
# COMPACT_ATOMS: atom_id res chain seq x y z
N MET A 1 68.80 17.77 18.95
CA MET A 1 67.58 17.54 19.74
C MET A 1 66.46 18.35 19.14
N LYS A 2 65.54 17.73 18.39
CA LYS A 2 64.26 18.30 17.93
C LYS A 2 63.62 17.33 16.93
N HIS A 3 62.69 16.49 17.38
CA HIS A 3 61.68 15.93 16.48
C HIS A 3 60.33 16.10 17.14
N LEU A 4 59.60 17.10 16.64
CA LEU A 4 58.23 17.42 16.97
C LEU A 4 57.34 16.46 16.15
N VAL A 5 56.63 15.56 16.83
CA VAL A 5 55.68 14.64 16.17
C VAL A 5 54.32 15.33 16.11
N LEU A 6 53.89 15.69 14.91
CA LEU A 6 52.57 16.26 14.63
C LEU A 6 51.59 15.11 14.32
N ALA A 7 50.70 14.79 15.26
CA ALA A 7 49.66 13.81 15.06
C ALA A 7 48.48 14.45 14.31
N LEU A 8 48.31 14.07 13.04
CA LEU A 8 47.21 14.51 12.19
C LEU A 8 46.00 13.59 12.45
N ALA A 9 45.04 14.06 13.26
CA ALA A 9 43.79 13.35 13.49
C ALA A 9 42.86 13.53 12.26
N LEU A 10 42.73 12.48 11.44
CA LEU A 10 41.70 12.40 10.41
C LEU A 10 40.33 12.20 11.08
N PHE A 11 39.55 13.28 11.16
CA PHE A 11 38.11 13.20 11.45
C PHE A 11 37.40 12.69 10.20
N GLY A 12 37.08 11.39 10.17
CA GLY A 12 36.22 10.80 9.14
C GLY A 12 34.80 11.31 9.29
N ALA A 13 34.32 12.11 8.33
CA ALA A 13 32.92 12.50 8.24
C ALA A 13 32.08 11.26 7.90
N ALA A 14 31.38 10.71 8.90
CA ALA A 14 30.36 9.70 8.67
C ALA A 14 29.17 10.39 7.98
N SER A 15 29.04 10.22 6.65
CA SER A 15 27.84 10.62 5.93
C SER A 15 26.67 9.79 6.44
N VAL A 16 25.79 10.40 7.22
CA VAL A 16 24.49 9.81 7.60
C VAL A 16 23.70 9.65 6.31
N ALA A 17 23.65 8.44 5.77
CA ALA A 17 22.79 8.12 4.64
C ALA A 17 21.34 8.32 5.10
N GLN A 18 20.70 9.36 4.56
CA GLN A 18 19.28 9.60 4.79
C GLN A 18 18.51 8.38 4.28
N ALA A 19 17.84 7.67 5.19
CA ALA A 19 16.98 6.55 4.84
C ALA A 19 15.88 7.09 3.92
N ALA A 20 15.63 6.39 2.81
CA ALA A 20 14.54 6.72 1.92
C ALA A 20 13.23 6.66 2.70
N ASP A 21 12.46 7.76 2.71
CA ASP A 21 11.17 7.79 3.39
C ASP A 21 10.04 7.59 2.38
N VAL A 22 9.03 6.85 2.83
CA VAL A 22 7.79 6.63 2.09
C VAL A 22 6.65 7.05 2.99
N THR A 23 5.91 8.05 2.55
CA THR A 23 4.66 8.46 3.15
C THR A 23 3.57 7.49 2.72
N VAL A 24 2.83 6.96 3.71
CA VAL A 24 1.68 6.08 3.49
C VAL A 24 0.46 6.77 4.06
N SER A 25 -0.52 7.05 3.20
CA SER A 25 -1.77 7.71 3.57
C SER A 25 -2.97 6.80 3.40
N ASP A 26 -3.92 6.94 4.32
CA ASP A 26 -5.21 6.25 4.33
C ASP A 26 -5.15 4.72 4.08
N PRO A 27 -4.30 3.97 4.82
CA PRO A 27 -4.22 2.54 4.64
C PRO A 27 -5.47 1.84 5.16
N TRP A 28 -6.08 1.02 4.31
CA TRP A 28 -7.25 0.22 4.67
C TRP A 28 -7.27 -1.15 4.00
N VAL A 29 -8.00 -2.08 4.62
CA VAL A 29 -8.20 -3.44 4.09
C VAL A 29 -9.68 -3.68 3.91
N ARG A 30 -10.08 -4.32 2.81
CA ARG A 30 -11.47 -4.72 2.64
C ARG A 30 -11.82 -5.83 3.63
N GLY A 31 -12.89 -5.64 4.39
CA GLY A 31 -13.44 -6.65 5.30
C GLY A 31 -13.95 -7.89 4.57
N THR A 32 -13.98 -9.02 5.27
CA THR A 32 -14.31 -10.34 4.71
C THR A 32 -15.30 -11.10 5.57
N VAL A 33 -16.13 -11.94 4.94
CA VAL A 33 -16.94 -12.95 5.62
C VAL A 33 -16.20 -14.30 5.73
N SER A 34 -16.70 -15.23 6.55
CA SER A 34 -16.05 -16.53 6.83
C SER A 34 -15.73 -17.41 5.62
N ALA A 35 -16.48 -17.26 4.53
CA ALA A 35 -16.24 -17.99 3.28
C ALA A 35 -15.09 -17.40 2.45
N GLN A 36 -14.76 -16.12 2.62
CA GLN A 36 -13.73 -15.44 1.84
C GLN A 36 -12.34 -15.72 2.42
N ARG A 37 -11.43 -16.19 1.57
CA ARG A 37 -10.05 -16.54 1.93
C ARG A 37 -9.01 -15.55 1.40
N ALA A 38 -9.47 -14.49 0.75
CA ALA A 38 -8.59 -13.47 0.21
C ALA A 38 -9.26 -12.09 0.25
N THR A 39 -8.47 -11.03 0.37
CA THR A 39 -8.93 -9.64 0.31
C THR A 39 -7.84 -8.68 -0.19
N GLY A 40 -8.25 -7.47 -0.57
CA GLY A 40 -7.33 -6.40 -0.99
C GLY A 40 -7.02 -5.42 0.15
N ALA A 41 -5.78 -4.98 0.20
CA ALA A 41 -5.32 -3.84 0.98
C ALA A 41 -4.93 -2.68 0.07
N PHE A 42 -5.28 -1.47 0.51
CA PHE A 42 -5.32 -0.25 -0.27
C PHE A 42 -4.71 0.89 0.55
N MET A 43 -4.05 1.83 -0.11
CA MET A 43 -3.36 2.97 0.50
C MET A 43 -2.84 3.89 -0.61
N ARG A 44 -2.47 5.12 -0.25
CA ARG A 44 -1.69 6.00 -1.12
C ARG A 44 -0.24 6.03 -0.67
N LEU A 45 0.68 5.85 -1.61
CA LEU A 45 2.12 5.85 -1.36
C LEU A 45 2.77 7.05 -2.05
N GLN A 46 3.70 7.72 -1.38
CA GLN A 46 4.49 8.79 -1.98
C GLN A 46 5.91 8.77 -1.43
N ALA A 47 6.89 9.02 -2.29
CA ALA A 47 8.30 9.08 -1.95
C ALA A 47 8.96 10.31 -2.58
N ASP A 48 10.04 10.78 -1.98
CA ASP A 48 10.87 11.90 -2.46
C ASP A 48 12.00 11.48 -3.42
N GLN A 49 12.06 10.19 -3.72
CA GLN A 49 12.96 9.55 -4.67
C GLN A 49 12.27 8.42 -5.43
N ASP A 50 12.85 8.00 -6.55
CA ASP A 50 12.34 6.88 -7.34
C ASP A 50 12.54 5.56 -6.59
N LEU A 51 11.45 4.84 -6.36
CA LEU A 51 11.42 3.57 -5.66
C LEU A 51 10.58 2.55 -6.42
N ARG A 52 10.63 1.31 -5.99
CA ARG A 52 9.70 0.27 -6.41
C ARG A 52 9.13 -0.45 -5.20
N LEU A 53 7.82 -0.55 -5.08
CA LEU A 53 7.19 -1.47 -4.13
C LEU A 53 7.31 -2.88 -4.72
N VAL A 54 8.07 -3.76 -4.08
CA VAL A 54 8.43 -5.08 -4.63
C VAL A 54 7.82 -6.25 -3.87
N ALA A 55 7.47 -6.04 -2.59
CA ALA A 55 6.76 -7.03 -1.81
C ALA A 55 5.90 -6.38 -0.73
N ALA A 56 4.95 -7.15 -0.22
CA ALA A 56 4.24 -6.86 1.02
C ALA A 56 4.14 -8.16 1.82
N SER A 57 3.98 -8.07 3.14
CA SER A 57 3.66 -9.22 4.00
C SER A 57 2.71 -8.82 5.11
N SER A 58 2.03 -9.81 5.68
CA SER A 58 1.13 -9.62 6.83
C SER A 58 1.00 -10.92 7.62
N PRO A 59 0.98 -10.88 8.96
CA PRO A 59 0.75 -12.07 9.78
C PRO A 59 -0.66 -12.65 9.63
N VAL A 60 -1.64 -11.90 9.10
CA VAL A 60 -3.03 -12.37 8.95
C VAL A 60 -3.25 -13.24 7.69
N ALA A 61 -2.28 -13.25 6.78
CA ALA A 61 -2.32 -13.95 5.50
C ALA A 61 -1.19 -14.98 5.40
N GLY A 62 -1.43 -16.08 4.68
CA GLY A 62 -0.38 -17.05 4.33
C GLY A 62 0.45 -16.57 3.14
N VAL A 63 -0.20 -15.90 2.18
CA VAL A 63 0.41 -15.40 0.95
C VAL A 63 0.02 -13.94 0.73
N THR A 64 0.97 -13.14 0.27
CA THR A 64 0.78 -11.73 -0.07
C THR A 64 1.40 -11.42 -1.42
N GLU A 65 0.64 -10.73 -2.27
CA GLU A 65 1.06 -10.41 -3.64
C GLU A 65 0.70 -8.97 -3.99
N ILE A 66 1.39 -8.38 -4.97
CA ILE A 66 1.01 -7.08 -5.53
C ILE A 66 0.29 -7.36 -6.83
N HIS A 67 -0.95 -6.89 -6.95
CA HIS A 67 -1.80 -7.13 -8.10
C HIS A 67 -2.11 -5.82 -8.80
N GLU A 68 -2.37 -5.91 -10.10
CA GLU A 68 -2.95 -4.85 -10.92
C GLU A 68 -4.25 -5.34 -11.55
N MET A 69 -5.07 -4.39 -12.01
CA MET A 69 -6.21 -4.66 -12.86
C MET A 69 -5.87 -4.18 -14.27
N ALA A 70 -5.79 -5.11 -15.22
CA ALA A 70 -5.42 -4.82 -16.60
C ALA A 70 -6.51 -5.30 -17.57
N MET A 71 -6.75 -4.52 -18.64
CA MET A 71 -7.57 -4.96 -19.75
C MET A 71 -6.81 -6.01 -20.56
N GLN A 72 -7.38 -7.20 -20.70
CA GLN A 72 -6.89 -8.24 -21.58
C GLN A 72 -8.09 -8.83 -22.32
N ASP A 73 -8.03 -8.82 -23.65
CA ASP A 73 -9.11 -9.32 -24.53
C ASP A 73 -10.47 -8.69 -24.21
N ASN A 74 -10.48 -7.38 -23.97
CA ASN A 74 -11.68 -6.61 -23.59
C ASN A 74 -12.31 -7.02 -22.24
N VAL A 75 -11.58 -7.77 -21.41
CA VAL A 75 -11.97 -8.17 -20.06
C VAL A 75 -10.97 -7.60 -19.05
N MET A 76 -11.48 -6.97 -17.99
CA MET A 76 -10.67 -6.55 -16.86
C MET A 76 -10.23 -7.79 -16.06
N LYS A 77 -8.93 -8.07 -16.02
CA LYS A 77 -8.35 -9.19 -15.28
C LYS A 77 -7.42 -8.69 -14.18
N MET A 78 -7.49 -9.36 -13.03
CA MET A 78 -6.57 -9.17 -11.93
C MET A 78 -5.30 -10.00 -12.20
N ARG A 79 -4.13 -9.38 -12.09
CA ARG A 79 -2.84 -10.03 -12.37
C ARG A 79 -1.80 -9.67 -11.32
N ARG A 80 -1.08 -10.67 -10.83
CA ARG A 80 0.13 -10.47 -10.02
C ARG A 80 1.22 -9.76 -10.83
N VAL A 81 1.87 -8.78 -10.21
CA VAL A 81 3.08 -8.13 -10.71
C VAL A 81 4.24 -8.35 -9.75
N GLU A 82 5.47 -8.31 -10.26
CA GLU A 82 6.69 -8.42 -9.43
C GLU A 82 6.99 -7.16 -8.62
N GLY A 83 6.19 -6.11 -8.81
CA GLY A 83 6.33 -4.83 -8.14
C GLY A 83 5.93 -3.65 -9.03
N VAL A 84 5.67 -2.53 -8.39
CA VAL A 84 5.11 -1.31 -8.99
C VAL A 84 6.02 -0.12 -8.70
N ALA A 85 6.24 0.73 -9.71
CA ALA A 85 7.09 1.91 -9.58
C ALA A 85 6.41 3.00 -8.75
N LEU A 86 7.18 3.65 -7.88
CA LEU A 86 6.84 4.89 -7.20
C LEU A 86 7.79 5.95 -7.72
N SER A 87 7.33 6.76 -8.66
CA SER A 87 8.13 7.87 -9.20
C SER A 87 8.22 9.00 -8.18
N LYS A 88 9.39 9.63 -8.08
CA LYS A 88 9.66 10.76 -7.19
C LYS A 88 8.55 11.82 -7.26
N GLY A 89 8.02 12.19 -6.10
CA GLY A 89 7.00 13.23 -5.95
C GLY A 89 5.62 12.88 -6.51
N THR A 90 5.48 11.75 -7.21
CA THR A 90 4.21 11.31 -7.79
C THR A 90 3.56 10.27 -6.89
N PRO A 91 2.36 10.54 -6.37
CA PRO A 91 1.66 9.55 -5.56
C PRO A 91 1.23 8.33 -6.38
N LEU A 92 1.41 7.14 -5.81
CA LEU A 92 0.87 5.88 -6.30
C LEU A 92 -0.35 5.50 -5.46
N ASP A 93 -1.51 5.39 -6.11
CA ASP A 93 -2.73 4.90 -5.47
C ASP A 93 -2.86 3.39 -5.61
N LEU A 94 -2.76 2.68 -4.48
CA LEU A 94 -3.22 1.30 -4.37
C LEU A 94 -4.72 1.35 -4.03
N LYS A 95 -5.59 1.12 -5.02
CA LYS A 95 -7.05 1.32 -4.91
C LYS A 95 -7.84 0.22 -5.61
N PRO A 96 -9.12 0.01 -5.24
CA PRO A 96 -10.00 -0.89 -5.97
C PRO A 96 -10.04 -0.56 -7.47
N GLY A 97 -9.93 -1.58 -8.32
CA GLY A 97 -9.89 -1.39 -9.77
C GLY A 97 -8.53 -0.98 -10.35
N GLY A 98 -7.50 -0.81 -9.51
CA GLY A 98 -6.12 -0.53 -9.94
C GLY A 98 -5.12 -1.45 -9.24
N TYR A 99 -3.94 -0.92 -8.92
CA TYR A 99 -2.97 -1.67 -8.10
C TYR A 99 -3.49 -1.89 -6.69
N HIS A 100 -3.15 -3.03 -6.08
CA HIS A 100 -3.47 -3.32 -4.68
C HIS A 100 -2.58 -4.43 -4.12
N VAL A 101 -2.47 -4.50 -2.80
CA VAL A 101 -1.84 -5.64 -2.12
C VAL A 101 -2.91 -6.70 -1.89
N MET A 102 -2.74 -7.86 -2.50
CA MET A 102 -3.61 -9.01 -2.32
C MET A 102 -3.16 -9.82 -1.11
N LEU A 103 -4.05 -10.01 -0.13
CA LEU A 103 -3.86 -10.87 1.03
C LEU A 103 -4.62 -12.17 0.78
N MET A 104 -3.93 -13.30 0.73
CA MET A 104 -4.47 -14.62 0.41
C MET A 104 -4.22 -15.61 1.55
N GLU A 105 -4.98 -16.70 1.55
CA GLU A 105 -4.92 -17.71 2.62
C GLU A 105 -5.15 -17.06 4.00
N LEU A 106 -6.21 -16.24 4.09
CA LEU A 106 -6.56 -15.55 5.32
C LEU A 106 -6.78 -16.56 6.45
N LYS A 107 -6.08 -16.33 7.56
CA LYS A 107 -6.14 -17.19 8.77
C LYS A 107 -7.44 -17.01 9.53
N GLN A 108 -8.08 -15.86 9.40
CA GLN A 108 -9.36 -15.52 10.01
C GLN A 108 -10.12 -14.49 9.16
N PRO A 109 -11.45 -14.37 9.33
CA PRO A 109 -12.20 -13.28 8.72
C PRO A 109 -11.77 -11.94 9.33
N LEU A 110 -11.62 -10.92 8.48
CA LEU A 110 -11.30 -9.55 8.87
C LEU A 110 -12.58 -8.73 9.03
N LYS A 111 -12.85 -8.23 10.23
CA LYS A 111 -14.07 -7.47 10.56
C LYS A 111 -13.79 -5.97 10.56
N THR A 112 -14.79 -5.18 10.15
CA THR A 112 -14.71 -3.72 10.15
C THR A 112 -14.23 -3.18 11.50
N GLY A 113 -13.29 -2.23 11.46
CA GLY A 113 -12.69 -1.61 12.65
C GLY A 113 -11.47 -2.35 13.20
N GLU A 114 -11.18 -3.57 12.74
CA GLU A 114 -9.93 -4.27 13.08
C GLU A 114 -8.72 -3.59 12.41
N GLN A 115 -7.54 -3.78 12.98
CA GLN A 115 -6.28 -3.28 12.43
C GLN A 115 -5.47 -4.44 11.85
N VAL A 116 -5.08 -4.32 10.59
CA VAL A 116 -4.23 -5.29 9.89
C VAL A 116 -2.82 -4.72 9.77
N PRO A 117 -1.81 -5.32 10.43
CA PRO A 117 -0.42 -4.94 10.22
C PRO A 117 0.05 -5.42 8.84
N LEU A 118 0.72 -4.53 8.11
CA LEU A 118 1.34 -4.77 6.82
C LEU A 118 2.81 -4.35 6.90
N THR A 119 3.69 -5.11 6.27
CA THR A 119 5.07 -4.71 6.03
C THR A 119 5.27 -4.58 4.53
N LEU A 120 5.52 -3.36 4.06
CA LEU A 120 5.79 -3.07 2.66
C LEU A 120 7.30 -3.08 2.42
N THR A 121 7.77 -3.75 1.37
CA THR A 121 9.18 -3.79 0.99
C THR A 121 9.40 -2.95 -0.26
N PHE A 122 10.29 -1.97 -0.15
CA PHE A 122 10.66 -1.07 -1.22
C PHE A 122 12.09 -1.34 -1.67
N GLU A 123 12.34 -1.17 -2.96
CA GLU A 123 13.65 -1.21 -3.59
C GLU A 123 14.02 0.20 -4.08
N ASP A 124 15.15 0.72 -3.61
CA ASP A 124 15.81 1.89 -4.18
C ASP A 124 16.64 1.41 -5.38
N ARG A 125 16.12 1.63 -6.59
CA ARG A 125 16.76 1.18 -7.83
C ARG A 125 18.08 1.87 -8.11
N ALA A 126 18.27 3.09 -7.62
CA ALA A 126 19.53 3.81 -7.80
C ALA A 126 20.64 3.23 -6.92
N LYS A 127 20.29 2.73 -5.73
CA LYS A 127 21.25 2.18 -4.76
C LYS A 127 21.30 0.65 -4.70
N GLY A 128 20.36 -0.03 -5.36
CA GLY A 128 20.20 -1.50 -5.30
C GLY A 128 19.90 -2.01 -3.88
N LYS A 129 19.29 -1.18 -3.03
CA LYS A 129 19.02 -1.51 -1.62
C LYS A 129 17.52 -1.67 -1.39
N THR A 130 17.15 -2.66 -0.58
CA THR A 130 15.77 -2.83 -0.11
C THR A 130 15.61 -2.35 1.32
N PHE A 131 14.43 -1.83 1.65
CA PHE A 131 14.04 -1.48 3.01
C PHE A 131 12.54 -1.72 3.22
N THR A 132 12.10 -1.75 4.47
CA THR A 132 10.71 -2.03 4.83
C THR A 132 10.03 -0.85 5.51
N LYS A 133 8.73 -0.69 5.27
CA LYS A 133 7.84 0.22 6.00
C LYS A 133 6.71 -0.58 6.63
N GLU A 134 6.53 -0.44 7.93
CA GLU A 134 5.38 -0.99 8.64
C GLU A 134 4.19 -0.04 8.53
N VAL A 135 3.01 -0.62 8.32
CA VAL A 135 1.74 0.09 8.14
C VAL A 135 0.66 -0.64 8.93
N LYS A 136 -0.22 0.10 9.61
CA LYS A 136 -1.44 -0.44 10.21
C LYS A 136 -2.63 0.01 9.37
N ALA A 137 -3.24 -0.92 8.65
CA ALA A 137 -4.38 -0.65 7.79
C ALA A 137 -5.69 -0.97 8.52
N THR A 138 -6.65 -0.06 8.50
CA THR A 138 -7.96 -0.28 9.14
C THR A 138 -8.87 -1.10 8.24
N VAL A 139 -9.53 -2.12 8.79
CA VAL A 139 -10.50 -2.90 8.02
C VAL A 139 -11.78 -2.08 7.82
N GLN A 140 -12.22 -1.96 6.57
CA GLN A 140 -13.42 -1.23 6.18
C GLN A 140 -14.35 -2.12 5.37
N SER A 141 -15.66 -1.89 5.49
CA SER A 141 -16.62 -2.45 4.54
C SER A 141 -16.39 -1.81 3.17
N LEU A 142 -16.48 -2.61 2.11
CA LEU A 142 -16.56 -2.07 0.75
C LEU A 142 -18.00 -1.58 0.51
N ALA A 143 -18.44 -0.60 1.30
CA ALA A 143 -19.58 0.20 0.94
C ALA A 143 -19.15 1.09 -0.25
N PRO A 144 -20.05 1.42 -1.19
CA PRO A 144 -19.71 2.28 -2.32
C PRO A 144 -19.11 3.59 -1.81
N GLN A 145 -17.86 3.89 -2.17
CA GLN A 145 -17.35 5.25 -2.05
C GLN A 145 -18.15 6.10 -3.04
N GLY A 146 -19.20 6.76 -2.55
CA GLY A 146 -20.05 7.65 -3.34
C GLY A 146 -21.54 7.29 -3.39
N MET A 147 -22.20 7.17 -2.25
CA MET A 147 -23.59 7.67 -2.14
C MET A 147 -23.59 8.79 -1.11
N ALA A 148 -23.41 10.03 -1.58
CA ALA A 148 -24.14 11.12 -0.95
C ALA A 148 -25.64 10.73 -0.98
N PRO A 149 -26.43 11.01 0.07
CA PRO A 149 -27.85 10.74 0.04
C PRO A 149 -28.46 11.57 -1.09
N ALA A 150 -28.77 10.91 -2.21
CA ALA A 150 -29.59 11.52 -3.25
C ALA A 150 -30.95 11.81 -2.63
N GLY A 151 -31.29 13.10 -2.59
CA GLY A 151 -32.54 13.62 -2.07
C GLY A 151 -33.76 12.88 -2.63
N GLY A 152 -34.81 12.88 -1.81
CA GLY A 152 -36.02 12.09 -2.01
C GLY A 152 -36.66 12.16 -3.39
N HIS A 153 -37.07 10.99 -3.87
CA HIS A 153 -38.15 10.87 -4.84
C HIS A 153 -39.41 10.42 -4.09
N ALA A 154 -40.23 11.41 -3.73
CA ALA A 154 -41.64 11.18 -3.45
C ALA A 154 -42.31 10.71 -4.75
N HIS A 155 -42.79 9.47 -4.77
CA HIS A 155 -43.77 9.00 -5.76
C HIS A 155 -45.06 8.71 -5.00
N GLY A 156 -46.02 9.62 -5.11
CA GLY A 156 -47.30 9.51 -4.43
C GLY A 156 -48.24 10.63 -4.82
N ALA A 157 -48.67 10.65 -6.09
CA ALA A 157 -49.85 11.41 -6.47
C ALA A 157 -50.59 10.74 -7.63
N MET A 158 -51.79 10.26 -7.28
CA MET A 158 -53.01 10.19 -8.09
C MET A 158 -53.02 9.28 -9.33
N MET A 159 -53.85 8.23 -9.27
CA MET A 159 -55.13 8.19 -10.00
C MET A 159 -56.00 7.08 -9.40
N LYS A 160 -57.18 7.43 -8.89
CA LYS A 160 -58.29 6.52 -8.67
C LYS A 160 -59.58 7.31 -8.93
N HIS A 161 -60.47 6.64 -9.66
CA HIS A 161 -61.74 7.06 -10.26
C HIS A 161 -62.53 8.15 -9.56
#